data_AF-A0A929SJU3-F1
#
_entry.id   AF-A0A929SJU3-F1
#
_cell.length_a   1.000
_cell.length_b   1.000
_cell.length_c   1.000
_cell.angle_alpha   90.00
_cell.angle_beta   90.00
_cell.angle_gamma   90.00
#
_symmetry.space_group_name_H-M   'P 1'
#
loop_
_entity.id
_entity.type
_entity.pdbx_description
1 polymer ?
#
loop_
_entity_poly.entity_id
_entity_poly.type
_entity_poly.pdbx_seq_one_letter_code
_entity_poly.pdbx_strand_id
1 'polypeptide(L)'
;MQTLDFHVHLLSKEVRFDRPYDRLALRLFGRRFGIDVSRAIKEPYEAYVDALLGGLRASKYVKKAVLFGVDAKFSDAGELIHRDKTVCADNDSVFEIYQKNPDLIVPFFSINPKRADALDEIDRCFELGFKGAKFL
;
A
#
# COMPACT_ATOMS: atom_id res chain seq x y z
N MET A 1 16.98 -16.03 -12.54
CA MET A 1 16.85 -14.59 -12.77
C MET A 1 16.04 -14.00 -11.63
N GLN A 2 16.49 -12.90 -11.02
CA GLN A 2 15.71 -12.16 -10.02
C GLN A 2 15.01 -10.98 -10.68
N THR A 3 13.77 -10.72 -10.29
CA THR A 3 12.92 -9.65 -10.82
C THR A 3 12.51 -8.68 -9.73
N LEU A 4 11.98 -7.54 -10.16
CA LEU A 4 11.35 -6.54 -9.31
C LEU A 4 9.86 -6.55 -9.63
N ASP A 5 8.99 -6.68 -8.61
CA ASP A 5 7.57 -6.39 -8.80
C ASP A 5 7.39 -4.88 -8.84
N PHE A 6 6.81 -4.36 -9.92
CA PHE A 6 6.72 -2.92 -10.14
C PHE A 6 5.37 -2.32 -9.69
N HIS A 7 4.41 -3.16 -9.25
CA HIS A 7 3.06 -2.67 -8.95
C HIS A 7 2.46 -3.38 -7.73
N VAL A 8 2.70 -2.83 -6.54
CA VAL A 8 2.04 -3.26 -5.31
C VAL A 8 1.37 -2.07 -4.62
N HIS A 9 0.07 -2.22 -4.36
CA HIS A 9 -0.73 -1.23 -3.62
C HIS A 9 -0.75 -1.56 -2.13
N LEU A 10 -0.36 -0.59 -1.30
CA LEU A 10 -0.60 -0.64 0.13
C LEU A 10 -2.10 -0.41 0.43
N LEU A 11 -2.66 -1.19 1.35
CA LEU A 11 -4.01 -0.95 1.88
C LEU A 11 -3.99 0.16 2.92
N SER A 12 -5.14 0.83 3.11
CA SER A 12 -5.29 1.81 4.18
C SER A 12 -5.12 1.16 5.55
N LYS A 13 -4.55 1.90 6.52
CA LYS A 13 -4.52 1.48 7.94
C LYS A 13 -5.94 1.31 8.53
N GLU A 14 -6.94 1.94 7.92
CA GLU A 14 -8.35 1.82 8.33
C GLU A 14 -9.09 0.63 7.69
N VAL A 15 -8.40 -0.19 6.88
CA VAL A 15 -9.04 -1.28 6.14
C VAL A 15 -9.80 -2.23 7.05
N ARG A 16 -10.97 -2.68 6.60
CA ARG A 16 -11.78 -3.69 7.28
C ARG A 16 -12.28 -4.71 6.26
N PHE A 17 -12.26 -5.98 6.66
CA PHE A 17 -12.86 -7.09 5.92
C PHE A 17 -14.18 -7.51 6.57
N ASP A 18 -15.09 -6.54 6.72
CA ASP A 18 -16.35 -6.72 7.44
C ASP A 18 -17.51 -7.15 6.53
N ARG A 19 -17.36 -7.02 5.21
CA ARG A 19 -18.43 -7.37 4.26
C ARG A 19 -18.59 -8.89 4.20
N PRO A 20 -19.83 -9.40 3.99
CA PRO A 20 -20.08 -10.85 3.95
C PRO A 20 -19.20 -11.59 2.94
N TYR A 21 -18.95 -10.98 1.79
CA TYR A 21 -18.11 -11.55 0.74
C TYR A 21 -16.62 -11.47 1.06
N ASP A 22 -16.14 -10.47 1.82
CA ASP A 22 -14.74 -10.39 2.25
C ASP A 22 -14.40 -11.58 3.15
N ARG A 23 -15.30 -11.90 4.09
CA ARG A 23 -15.13 -13.05 5.00
C ARG A 23 -15.11 -14.38 4.24
N LEU A 24 -15.96 -14.51 3.21
CA LEU A 24 -15.98 -15.69 2.36
C LEU A 24 -14.68 -15.79 1.55
N ALA A 25 -14.25 -14.69 0.92
CA ALA A 25 -13.03 -14.63 0.13
C ALA A 25 -11.78 -14.94 0.98
N LEU A 26 -11.67 -14.36 2.18
CA LEU A 26 -10.57 -14.64 3.10
C LEU A 26 -10.52 -16.11 3.51
N ARG A 27 -11.67 -16.71 3.80
CA ARG A 27 -11.73 -18.15 4.16
C ARG A 27 -11.31 -19.05 3.00
N LEU A 28 -11.74 -18.74 1.78
CA LEU A 28 -11.45 -19.56 0.60
C LEU A 28 -10.02 -19.37 0.08
N PHE A 29 -9.52 -18.14 0.10
CA PHE A 29 -8.28 -17.78 -0.60
C PHE A 29 -7.15 -17.35 0.33
N GLY A 30 -7.43 -16.86 1.53
CA GLY A 30 -6.42 -16.26 2.42
C GLY A 30 -5.23 -17.19 2.68
N ARG A 31 -5.50 -18.46 3.02
CA ARG A 31 -4.45 -19.46 3.25
C ARG A 31 -3.55 -19.69 2.04
N ARG A 32 -4.11 -19.64 0.82
CA ARG A 32 -3.36 -19.84 -0.43
C ARG A 32 -2.38 -18.68 -0.68
N PHE A 33 -2.71 -17.49 -0.20
CA PHE A 33 -1.88 -16.29 -0.28
C PHE A 33 -0.99 -16.08 0.96
N GLY A 34 -0.90 -17.06 1.85
CA GLY A 34 -0.10 -16.94 3.08
C GLY A 34 -0.70 -16.01 4.14
N ILE A 35 -1.96 -15.62 4.00
CA ILE A 35 -2.66 -14.75 4.94
C ILE A 35 -3.23 -15.60 6.08
N ASP A 36 -2.89 -15.24 7.32
CA ASP A 36 -3.59 -15.75 8.50
C ASP A 36 -5.00 -15.15 8.54
N VAL A 37 -6.00 -15.96 8.22
CA VAL A 37 -7.40 -15.55 8.17
C VAL A 37 -7.90 -15.04 9.52
N SER A 38 -7.46 -15.64 10.63
CA SER A 38 -7.90 -15.25 11.96
C SER A 38 -7.36 -13.87 12.34
N ARG A 39 -6.11 -13.60 11.97
CA ARG A 39 -5.46 -12.30 12.16
C ARG A 39 -6.00 -11.26 11.19
N ALA A 40 -6.21 -11.61 9.92
CA ALA A 40 -6.79 -10.71 8.92
C ALA A 40 -8.18 -10.19 9.31
N ILE A 41 -8.94 -10.90 10.13
CA ILE A 41 -10.23 -10.40 10.65
C ILE A 41 -10.04 -9.40 11.81
N LYS A 42 -9.00 -9.58 12.64
CA LYS A 42 -8.76 -8.77 13.85
C LYS A 42 -7.88 -7.55 13.57
N GLU A 43 -6.85 -7.74 12.77
CA GLU A 43 -5.75 -6.82 12.45
C GLU A 43 -5.50 -6.89 10.92
N PRO A 44 -6.46 -6.42 10.11
CA PRO A 44 -6.47 -6.63 8.66
C PRO A 44 -5.27 -5.99 7.96
N TYR A 45 -4.88 -4.79 8.38
CA TYR A 45 -3.75 -4.06 7.80
C TYR A 45 -2.44 -4.79 8.09
N GLU A 46 -2.19 -5.15 9.35
CA GLU A 46 -0.96 -5.81 9.79
C GLU A 46 -0.85 -7.21 9.19
N ALA A 47 -1.94 -7.96 9.13
CA ALA A 47 -1.97 -9.27 8.48
C ALA A 47 -1.64 -9.17 6.98
N TYR A 48 -2.14 -8.13 6.30
CA TYR A 48 -1.81 -7.87 4.90
C TYR A 48 -0.33 -7.54 4.72
N VAL A 49 0.20 -6.59 5.51
CA VAL A 49 1.61 -6.16 5.41
C VAL A 49 2.55 -7.31 5.71
N ASP A 50 2.26 -8.13 6.73
CA ASP A 50 3.09 -9.27 7.07
C ASP A 50 3.04 -10.38 6.00
N ALA A 51 1.87 -10.63 5.42
CA ALA A 51 1.76 -11.56 4.29
C ALA A 51 2.54 -11.06 3.07
N LEU A 52 2.46 -9.76 2.75
CA LEU A 52 3.24 -9.15 1.66
C LEU A 52 4.75 -9.29 1.90
N LEU A 53 5.25 -8.86 3.05
CA LEU A 53 6.67 -8.91 3.37
C LEU A 53 7.17 -10.36 3.50
N GLY A 54 6.37 -11.24 4.10
CA GLY A 54 6.67 -12.68 4.19
C GLY A 54 6.76 -13.32 2.81
N GLY A 55 5.83 -13.00 1.90
CA GLY A 55 5.84 -13.45 0.52
C GLY A 55 7.07 -12.99 -0.26
N LEU A 56 7.48 -11.73 -0.10
CA LEU A 56 8.70 -11.19 -0.71
C LEU A 56 9.96 -11.90 -0.17
N ARG A 57 10.08 -12.07 1.15
CA ARG A 57 11.22 -12.78 1.77
C ARG A 57 11.33 -14.24 1.33
N ALA A 58 10.20 -14.92 1.18
CA ALA A 58 10.15 -16.31 0.76
C ALA A 58 10.32 -16.49 -0.77
N SER A 59 10.23 -15.40 -1.54
CA SER A 59 10.26 -15.47 -2.99
C SER A 59 11.66 -15.83 -3.51
N LYS A 60 11.72 -16.83 -4.39
CA LYS A 60 12.95 -17.19 -5.12
C LYS A 60 13.20 -16.30 -6.35
N TYR A 61 12.18 -15.58 -6.80
CA TYR A 61 12.18 -14.87 -8.07
C TYR A 61 12.05 -13.36 -7.92
N VAL A 62 11.22 -12.87 -6.98
CA VAL A 62 11.01 -11.44 -6.75
C VAL A 62 11.92 -10.98 -5.62
N LYS A 63 12.82 -10.04 -5.90
CA LYS A 63 13.78 -9.52 -4.92
C LYS A 63 13.23 -8.35 -4.12
N LYS A 64 12.52 -7.44 -4.79
CA LYS A 64 11.89 -6.27 -4.19
C LYS A 64 10.55 -5.98 -4.86
N ALA A 65 9.71 -5.22 -4.17
CA ALA A 65 8.50 -4.64 -4.73
C ALA A 65 8.53 -3.12 -4.68
N VAL A 66 8.03 -2.49 -5.74
CA VAL A 66 7.63 -1.08 -5.72
C VAL A 66 6.30 -1.00 -4.98
N LEU A 67 6.32 -0.34 -3.83
CA LEU A 67 5.15 -0.16 -2.98
C LEU A 67 4.69 1.30 -3.06
N PHE A 68 3.40 1.50 -3.27
CA PHE A 68 2.75 2.81 -3.22
C PHE A 68 1.35 2.70 -2.65
N GLY A 69 0.86 3.80 -2.09
CA GLY A 69 -0.50 3.91 -1.61
C GLY A 69 -1.50 4.23 -2.72
N VAL A 70 -2.62 4.81 -2.30
CA VAL A 70 -3.63 5.41 -3.18
C VAL A 70 -4.04 6.70 -2.49
N ASP A 71 -3.74 7.84 -3.11
CA ASP A 71 -4.17 9.14 -2.61
C ASP A 71 -5.71 9.26 -2.64
N ALA A 72 -6.23 10.24 -1.92
CA ALA A 72 -7.65 10.52 -1.85
C ALA A 72 -8.19 11.15 -3.15
N LYS A 73 -9.51 11.26 -3.25
CA LYS A 73 -10.19 11.95 -4.34
C LYS A 73 -10.35 13.43 -3.99
N PHE A 74 -9.90 14.29 -4.89
CA PHE A 74 -10.00 15.75 -4.76
C PHE A 74 -10.89 16.36 -5.86
N SER A 75 -11.46 17.53 -5.57
CA SER A 75 -12.22 18.34 -6.52
C SER A 75 -11.28 19.11 -7.46
N ASP A 76 -11.84 19.74 -8.50
CA ASP A 76 -11.06 20.61 -9.39
C ASP A 76 -10.55 21.88 -8.68
N ALA A 77 -11.14 22.25 -7.54
CA ALA A 77 -10.68 23.33 -6.68
C ALA A 77 -9.58 22.87 -5.68
N GLY A 78 -9.23 21.59 -5.68
CA GLY A 78 -8.22 21.00 -4.80
C GLY A 78 -8.69 20.62 -3.41
N GLU A 79 -10.01 20.63 -3.19
CA GLU A 79 -10.62 20.21 -1.93
C GLU A 79 -10.81 18.70 -1.85
N LEU A 80 -10.60 18.12 -0.66
CA LEU A 80 -10.83 16.70 -0.41
C LEU A 80 -12.32 16.36 -0.58
N ILE A 81 -12.65 15.44 -1.49
CA ILE A 81 -14.01 14.93 -1.67
C ILE A 81 -14.22 13.64 -0.87
N HIS A 82 -13.29 12.69 -1.01
CA HIS A 82 -13.46 11.36 -0.44
C HIS A 82 -12.14 10.64 -0.23
N ARG A 83 -12.02 9.97 0.92
CA ARG A 83 -10.94 9.05 1.25
C ARG A 83 -11.55 7.69 1.57
N ASP A 84 -11.26 6.70 0.72
CA ASP A 84 -11.77 5.35 0.93
C ASP A 84 -10.97 4.64 2.02
N LYS A 85 -11.67 4.08 3.00
CA LYS A 85 -11.05 3.47 4.18
C LYS A 85 -10.37 2.13 3.91
N THR A 86 -10.60 1.53 2.75
CA THR A 86 -9.98 0.26 2.35
C THR A 86 -8.74 0.52 1.51
N VAL A 87 -8.84 1.38 0.49
CA VAL A 87 -7.79 1.53 -0.52
C VAL A 87 -6.87 2.74 -0.30
N CYS A 88 -7.36 3.83 0.30
CA CYS A 88 -6.55 5.04 0.41
C CYS A 88 -5.50 4.94 1.52
N ALA A 89 -4.27 4.60 1.14
CA ALA A 89 -3.09 4.61 2.02
C ALA A 89 -2.22 5.85 1.75
N ASP A 90 -1.73 6.49 2.82
CA ASP A 90 -0.84 7.65 2.77
C ASP A 90 0.62 7.28 2.48
N ASN A 91 1.37 8.27 1.98
CA ASN A 91 2.79 8.14 1.67
C ASN A 91 3.64 7.86 2.92
N ASP A 92 3.26 8.39 4.08
CA ASP A 92 4.00 8.17 5.33
C ASP A 92 3.99 6.69 5.72
N SER A 93 2.86 6.02 5.58
CA SER A 93 2.73 4.58 5.83
C SER A 93 3.58 3.74 4.85
N VAL A 94 3.70 4.16 3.58
CA VAL A 94 4.62 3.52 2.63
C VAL A 94 6.06 3.72 3.08
N PHE A 95 6.41 4.93 3.51
CA PHE A 95 7.75 5.27 3.95
C PHE A 95 8.15 4.51 5.22
N GLU A 96 7.24 4.39 6.20
CA GLU A 96 7.44 3.58 7.41
C GLU A 96 7.77 2.12 7.09
N ILE A 97 7.05 1.51 6.14
CA ILE A 97 7.30 0.13 5.71
C ILE A 97 8.66 0.03 5.01
N TYR A 98 8.99 0.99 4.14
CA TYR A 98 10.28 1.04 3.47
C TYR A 98 11.45 1.18 4.46
N GLN A 99 11.36 2.09 5.43
CA GLN A 99 12.42 2.30 6.42
C GLN A 99 12.73 1.03 7.21
N LYS A 100 11.71 0.23 7.52
CA LYS A 100 11.86 -1.05 8.24
C LYS A 100 12.33 -2.19 7.33
N ASN A 101 12.17 -2.07 6.01
CA ASN A 101 12.42 -3.13 5.04
C ASN A 101 13.07 -2.61 3.73
N PRO A 102 14.18 -1.85 3.78
CA PRO A 102 14.76 -1.21 2.59
C PRO A 102 15.36 -2.22 1.60
N ASP A 103 15.62 -3.44 2.06
CA ASP A 103 16.07 -4.57 1.25
C ASP A 103 14.94 -5.22 0.44
N LEU A 104 13.67 -5.01 0.81
CA LEU A 104 12.49 -5.59 0.16
C LEU A 104 11.64 -4.57 -0.60
N ILE A 105 11.67 -3.30 -0.19
CA ILE A 105 10.73 -2.29 -0.68
C ILE A 105 11.45 -1.17 -1.43
N VAL A 106 10.85 -0.74 -2.54
CA VAL A 106 11.19 0.50 -3.25
C VAL A 106 9.99 1.45 -3.10
N PRO A 107 10.13 2.58 -2.38
CA PRO A 107 8.99 3.44 -2.08
C PRO A 107 8.66 4.33 -3.29
N PHE A 108 7.41 4.24 -3.75
CA PHE A 108 6.80 5.20 -4.68
C PHE A 108 5.68 5.94 -3.95
N PHE A 109 5.58 7.25 -4.19
CA PHE A 109 4.51 8.04 -3.58
C PHE A 109 3.30 8.02 -4.49
N SER A 110 2.11 8.10 -3.90
CA SER A 110 0.87 8.36 -4.63
C SER A 110 0.51 9.83 -4.49
N ILE A 111 0.07 10.44 -5.58
CA ILE A 111 -0.37 11.83 -5.57
C ILE A 111 -1.57 12.01 -6.50
N ASN A 112 -2.62 12.65 -6.01
CA ASN A 112 -3.67 13.19 -6.87
C ASN A 112 -3.25 14.60 -7.33
N PRO A 113 -3.02 14.86 -8.64
CA PRO A 113 -2.56 16.17 -9.11
C PRO A 113 -3.50 17.33 -8.78
N LYS A 114 -4.77 17.04 -8.45
CA LYS A 114 -5.76 18.08 -8.17
C LYS A 114 -5.64 18.67 -6.78
N ARG A 115 -5.01 17.98 -5.81
CA ARG A 115 -4.90 18.52 -4.44
C ARG A 115 -4.13 19.83 -4.43
N ALA A 116 -4.51 20.76 -3.55
CA ALA A 116 -3.94 22.10 -3.52
C ALA A 116 -2.43 22.13 -3.25
N ASP A 117 -1.92 21.16 -2.49
CA ASP A 117 -0.53 21.02 -2.06
C ASP A 117 0.25 19.95 -2.87
N ALA A 118 -0.18 19.63 -4.09
CA ALA A 118 0.39 18.52 -4.87
C ALA A 118 1.91 18.64 -5.09
N LEU A 119 2.39 19.85 -5.39
CA LEU A 119 3.81 20.11 -5.63
C LEU A 119 4.62 20.02 -4.33
N ASP A 120 4.11 20.60 -3.24
CA ASP A 120 4.76 20.54 -1.93
C ASP A 120 4.91 19.09 -1.44
N GLU A 121 3.89 18.26 -1.66
CA GLU A 121 3.94 16.84 -1.30
C GLU A 121 4.92 16.05 -2.20
N ILE A 122 5.03 16.40 -3.49
CA ILE A 122 6.03 15.81 -4.39
C ILE A 122 7.44 16.14 -3.89
N ASP A 123 7.71 17.41 -3.57
CA ASP A 123 9.00 17.86 -3.06
C ASP A 123 9.34 17.15 -1.74
N ARG A 124 8.38 17.08 -0.80
CA ARG A 124 8.54 16.33 0.46
C ARG A 124 8.87 14.85 0.23
N CYS A 125 8.15 14.17 -0.67
CA CYS A 125 8.42 12.77 -0.97
C CYS A 125 9.78 12.58 -1.63
N PHE A 126 10.18 13.50 -2.51
CA PHE A 126 11.51 13.48 -3.12
C PHE A 126 12.62 13.62 -2.07
N GLU A 127 12.49 14.56 -1.13
CA GLU A 127 13.43 14.76 -0.01
C GLU A 127 13.52 13.53 0.90
N LEU A 128 12.40 12.86 1.17
CA LEU A 128 12.36 11.61 1.92
C LEU A 128 13.03 10.44 1.17
N GLY A 129 13.32 10.59 -0.11
CA GLY A 129 14.05 9.62 -0.92
C GLY A 129 13.17 8.62 -1.65
N PHE A 130 11.88 8.92 -1.86
CA PHE A 130 11.03 8.17 -2.77
C PHE A 130 11.65 8.09 -4.17
N LYS A 131 11.39 6.99 -4.88
CA LYS A 131 12.05 6.67 -6.17
C LYS A 131 11.17 6.89 -7.39
N GLY A 132 9.91 7.23 -7.19
CA GLY A 132 8.97 7.51 -8.27
C GLY A 132 7.59 7.84 -7.73
N ALA A 133 6.69 8.10 -8.68
CA ALA A 133 5.34 8.58 -8.44
C ALA A 133 4.29 7.68 -9.08
N LYS A 134 3.14 7.57 -8.45
CA LYS A 134 1.89 7.05 -9.01
C LYS A 134 0.86 8.18 -9.01
N PHE A 135 0.43 8.58 -10.20
CA PHE A 135 -0.66 9.56 -10.36
C PHE A 135 -2.01 8.86 -10.40
N LEU A 136 -3.02 9.50 -9.81
CA LEU A 136 -4.42 9.07 -9.80
C LEU A 136 -5.30 9.97 -10.68
#